data_AF-A0A7R9AJV7-F1
#
_entry.id   AF-A0A7R9AJV7-F1
#
_cell.length_a   1.000
_cell.length_b   1.000
_cell.length_c   1.000
_cell.angle_alpha   90.00
_cell.angle_beta   90.00
_cell.angle_gamma   90.00
#
_symmetry.space_group_name_H-M   'P 1'
#
loop_
_entity.id
_entity.type
_entity.pdbx_description
1 polymer ?
#
loop_
_entity_poly.entity_id
_entity_poly.type
_entity_poly.pdbx_seq_one_letter_code
_entity_poly.pdbx_strand_id
1 'polypeptide(L)' 'MILSDSASELTAMEKPFLSFYDKQVDSTYFLARIEPRITLVLIFKYKHSEKEGVIVNFLTEMSLQLRCNRVLATLKNG' A
#
# COMPACT_ATOMS: atom_id res chain seq x y z
N MET A 1 9.86 2.58 14.85
CA MET A 1 8.66 3.25 14.28
C MET A 1 8.26 2.37 13.12
N ILE A 2 7.06 1.78 13.13
CA ILE A 2 6.73 0.58 12.33
C ILE A 2 7.03 0.75 10.82
N LEU A 3 6.83 1.95 10.28
CA LEU A 3 7.21 2.29 8.89
C LEU A 3 8.70 2.06 8.58
N SER A 4 9.59 2.36 9.53
CA SER A 4 11.03 2.17 9.43
C SER A 4 11.40 0.69 9.56
N ASP A 5 10.70 -0.02 10.45
CA ASP A 5 10.99 -1.41 10.80
C ASP A 5 10.50 -2.38 9.69
N SER A 6 9.42 -2.03 8.99
CA SER A 6 8.86 -2.76 7.85
C SER A 6 9.26 -2.18 6.49
N ALA A 7 10.19 -1.22 6.45
CA ALA A 7 10.60 -0.54 5.22
C ALA A 7 11.19 -1.51 4.20
N SER A 8 11.95 -2.51 4.64
CA SER A 8 12.55 -3.54 3.79
C SER A 8 11.48 -4.41 3.12
N GLU A 9 10.45 -4.84 3.84
CA GLU A 9 9.31 -5.61 3.31
C GLU A 9 8.50 -4.79 2.30
N LEU A 10 8.28 -3.50 2.56
CA LEU A 10 7.60 -2.61 1.62
C LEU A 10 8.45 -2.25 0.39
N THR A 11 9.76 -2.53 0.43
CA THR A 11 10.70 -2.32 -0.69
C THR A 11 10.82 -3.56 -1.56
N ALA A 12 10.52 -4.75 -1.03
CA ALA A 12 10.49 -5.98 -1.80
C ALA A 12 9.31 -5.92 -2.79
N MET A 13 9.61 -5.90 -4.10
CA MET A 13 8.59 -5.84 -5.15
C MET A 13 7.59 -7.00 -5.12
N GLU A 14 7.86 -8.06 -4.36
CA GLU A 14 6.99 -9.24 -4.22
C GLU A 14 5.74 -8.97 -3.37
N LYS A 15 5.75 -7.96 -2.47
CA LYS A 15 4.61 -7.65 -1.60
C LYS A 15 4.21 -6.17 -1.78
N PRO A 16 3.22 -5.87 -2.65
CA PRO A 16 2.89 -4.50 -3.02
C PRO A 16 2.26 -3.68 -1.89
N PHE A 17 1.81 -4.34 -0.82
CA PHE A 17 1.26 -3.69 0.37
C PHE A 17 1.56 -4.50 1.64
N LEU A 18 1.51 -3.80 2.78
CA LEU A 18 1.72 -4.30 4.12
C LEU A 18 0.48 -4.00 4.97
N SER A 19 0.07 -4.92 5.84
CA SER A 19 -1.04 -4.73 6.78
C SER A 19 -0.58 -5.07 8.19
N PHE A 20 -0.94 -4.25 9.18
CA PHE A 20 -0.74 -4.56 10.59
C PHE A 20 -1.78 -3.91 11.48
N TYR A 21 -1.99 -4.49 12.66
CA TYR A 21 -2.87 -3.96 13.69
C TYR A 21 -2.05 -3.54 14.91
N ASP A 22 -2.16 -2.28 15.30
CA ASP A 22 -1.56 -1.73 16.51
C ASP A 22 -2.56 -1.81 17.66
N LYS A 23 -2.26 -2.67 18.63
CA LYS A 23 -3.06 -2.89 19.84
C LYS A 23 -3.02 -1.71 20.81
N GLN A 24 -1.99 -0.87 20.79
CA GLN A 24 -1.84 0.24 21.73
C GLN A 24 -2.83 1.37 21.42
N VAL A 25 -3.08 1.60 20.13
CA VAL A 25 -3.97 2.66 19.63
C VAL A 25 -5.24 2.11 18.95
N ASP A 26 -5.49 0.81 19.09
CA ASP A 26 -6.61 0.07 18.52
C ASP A 26 -6.89 0.42 17.05
N SER A 27 -5.84 0.37 16.23
CA SER A 27 -5.93 0.80 14.82
C SER A 27 -5.26 -0.19 13.87
N THR A 28 -5.90 -0.45 12.73
CA THR A 28 -5.32 -1.22 11.63
C THR A 28 -4.79 -0.29 10.56
N TYR A 29 -3.60 -0.60 10.08
CA TYR A 29 -2.87 0.14 9.06
C TYR A 29 -2.67 -0.75 7.85
N PHE A 30 -3.00 -0.21 6.67
CA PHE A 30 -2.61 -0.79 5.40
C PHE A 30 -1.75 0.18 4.63
N LEU A 31 -0.59 -0.26 4.16
CA LEU A 31 0.42 0.56 3.52
C LEU A 31 0.69 0.02 2.13
N ALA A 32 0.68 0.87 1.11
CA ALA A 32 1.08 0.51 -0.24
C ALA A 32 2.12 1.50 -0.76
N ARG A 33 3.24 1.00 -1.29
CA ARG A 33 4.24 1.85 -1.92
C ARG A 33 3.83 2.11 -3.37
N ILE A 34 3.57 3.36 -3.70
CA ILE A 34 3.18 3.79 -5.03
C ILE A 34 4.43 4.09 -5.87
N GLU A 35 5.34 4.87 -5.29
CA GLU A 35 6.63 5.27 -5.87
C GLU A 35 7.72 5.14 -4.79
N PRO A 36 9.03 5.16 -5.13
CA PRO A 36 10.10 5.06 -4.13
C PRO A 36 10.01 6.07 -2.99
N ARG A 37 9.39 7.23 -3.24
CA ARG A 37 9.21 8.33 -2.27
C ARG A 37 7.74 8.60 -1.91
N ILE A 38 6.80 7.78 -2.38
CA ILE A 38 5.36 7.98 -2.15
C ILE A 38 4.75 6.69 -1.61
N THR A 39 4.15 6.76 -0.43
CA THR A 39 3.47 5.65 0.23
C THR A 39 2.05 6.08 0.58
N LEU A 40 1.07 5.27 0.19
CA LEU A 40 -0.33 5.40 0.58
C LEU A 40 -0.58 4.63 1.86
N VAL A 41 -1.32 5.24 2.80
CA VAL A 41 -1.66 4.63 4.08
C VAL A 41 -3.17 4.74 4.31
N LEU A 42 -3.81 3.62 4.65
CA LEU A 42 -5.17 3.56 5.17
C LEU A 42 -5.13 3.23 6.65
N ILE A 43 -5.91 3.96 7.44
CA ILE A 43 -5.98 3.81 8.89
C ILE A 43 -7.43 3.59 9.28
N PHE A 44 -7.68 2.48 9.98
CA PHE A 44 -8.99 2.13 10.54
C PHE A 44 -8.87 2.13 12.06
N LYS A 45 -9.79 2.79 12.76
CA LYS A 45 -9.81 2.87 14.24
C LYS A 45 -10.47 1.65 14.90
N TYR A 46 -10.20 0.48 14.35
CA TYR A 46 -10.63 -0.82 14.86
C TYR A 46 -9.85 -1.91 14.13
N LYS A 47 -9.88 -3.13 14.68
CA LYS A 47 -9.23 -4.28 14.07
C LYS A 47 -9.88 -4.67 12.75
N HIS A 48 -9.07 -4.69 11.69
CA HIS A 48 -9.42 -5.20 10.38
C HIS A 48 -8.61 -6.43 10.00
N SER A 49 -9.18 -7.28 9.14
CA SER A 49 -8.52 -8.45 8.60
C SER A 49 -7.62 -8.07 7.43
N GLU A 50 -6.39 -8.59 7.38
CA GLU A 50 -5.48 -8.42 6.24
C GLU A 50 -6.02 -9.05 4.93
N LYS A 51 -6.99 -9.97 5.04
CA LYS A 51 -7.62 -10.68 3.92
C LYS A 51 -8.90 -10.02 3.41
N GLU A 52 -9.22 -8.81 3.87
CA GLU A 52 -10.38 -8.09 3.34
C GLU A 52 -10.13 -7.69 1.89
N GLY A 53 -10.68 -8.49 0.96
CA GLY A 53 -10.49 -8.31 -0.47
C GLY A 53 -10.90 -6.93 -0.96
N VAL A 54 -11.90 -6.29 -0.34
CA VAL A 54 -12.34 -4.93 -0.69
C VAL A 54 -11.24 -3.90 -0.44
N ILE A 55 -10.59 -3.93 0.73
CA ILE A 55 -9.50 -3.00 1.07
C ILE A 55 -8.29 -3.24 0.17
N VAL A 56 -7.93 -4.51 -0.04
CA VAL A 56 -6.80 -4.90 -0.90
C VAL A 56 -7.02 -4.46 -2.35
N ASN A 57 -8.22 -4.68 -2.88
CA ASN A 57 -8.57 -4.27 -4.24
C ASN A 57 -8.53 -2.74 -4.38
N PHE A 58 -9.08 -2.02 -3.41
CA PHE A 58 -9.02 -0.56 -3.39
C PHE A 58 -7.57 -0.05 -3.38
N LEU A 59 -6.72 -0.58 -2.51
CA LEU A 59 -5.30 -0.19 -2.43
C LEU A 59 -4.56 -0.47 -3.72
N THR A 60 -4.83 -1.63 -4.34
CA THR A 60 -4.20 -2.03 -5.60
C THR A 60 -4.61 -1.09 -6.73
N GLU A 61 -5.90 -0.85 -6.91
CA GLU A 61 -6.42 0.02 -7.95
C GLU A 61 -5.92 1.45 -7.77
N MET A 62 -6.03 2.00 -6.56
CA MET A 62 -5.57 3.36 -6.24
C MET A 62 -4.07 3.51 -6.47
N SER A 63 -3.27 2.52 -6.06
CA SER A 63 -1.83 2.52 -6.31
C SER A 63 -1.51 2.50 -7.81
N LEU A 64 -2.25 1.72 -8.61
CA LEU A 64 -2.08 1.70 -10.07
C LEU A 64 -2.44 3.04 -10.72
N GLN A 65 -3.45 3.75 -10.22
CA GLN A 65 -3.82 5.07 -10.75
C GLN A 65 -2.79 6.15 -10.43
N LEU A 66 -2.10 6.03 -9.30
CA LEU A 66 -1.13 7.01 -8.82
C LEU A 66 0.31 6.76 -9.31
N ARG A 67 0.58 5.59 -9.91
CA ARG A 67 1.90 5.28 -10.49
C ARG A 67 2.18 6.16 -11.71
N CYS A 68 3.31 6.86 -11.68
CA CYS A 68 3.69 7.81 -12.72
C CYS A 68 4.03 7.14 -14.06
N ASN A 69 4.35 5.85 -14.04
CA ASN A 69 4.67 5.09 -15.25
C ASN A 69 3.43 4.69 -16.09
N ARG A 70 2.21 4.79 -15.53
CA ARG A 70 0.99 4.37 -16.24
C ARG A 70 0.78 5.20 -17.51
N VAL A 71 1.04 6.50 -17.46
CA VAL A 71 0.93 7.40 -18.63
C VAL A 71 1.95 7.02 -19.70
N LEU A 72 3.15 6.62 -19.29
CA LEU A 72 4.21 6.22 -20.21
C LEU A 72 3.89 4.87 -20.87
N ALA A 73 3.27 3.94 -20.13
CA ALA A 73 2.82 2.66 -20.67
C ALA A 73 1.69 2.80 -21.71
N THR A 74 0.96 3.92 -21.72
CA THR A 74 -0.10 4.19 -22.71
C THR A 74 0.39 4.87 -23.98
N LEU A 75 1.67 5.26 -24.06
CA LEU A 75 2.25 5.77 -25.29
C LEU A 75 2.28 4.65 -26.32
N LYS A 76 1.70 4.90 -27.50
CA LYS A 76 1.86 3.98 -28.64
C LYS A 76 3.31 4.05 -29.10
N ASN A 77 3.89 2.88 -29.37
CA ASN A 77 5.17 2.81 -30.08
C ASN A 77 4.98 3.45 -31.46
N GLY A 78 5.78 4.48 -31.75
CA GLY A 78 5.83 5.14 -33.05
C GLY A 78 6.49 4.26 -34.09
#